data_AF-A0A5C5SGU2-F1
#
_entry.id   AF-A0A5C5SGU2-F1
#
_cell.length_a   1.000
_cell.length_b   1.000
_cell.length_c   1.000
_cell.angle_alpha   90.00
_cell.angle_beta   90.00
_cell.angle_gamma   90.00
#
_symmetry.space_group_name_H-M   'P 1'
#
loop_
_entity.id
_entity.type
_entity.pdbx_description
1 polymer ?
#
loop_
_entity_poly.entity_id
_entity_poly.type
_entity_poly.pdbx_seq_one_letter_code
_entity_poly.pdbx_strand_id
1 'polypeptide(L)'
;MKPFEKFVMRHGISLPIMTAVFPVLYLGAEIGVIASGAVAAGSYIASTSTIKQFQFSSDSKRFHMTRSEYKHIRTQIKEAKAKVKQLQGNYYRVRSIAYYKQIREMVRLGQKIIAHVQQNPRKFYLAEPFFYSHLDTALELTEKYTLLVGQPVKDKELKIALQDTRETLGSMIGVMEKDLKKVLSTDVEQLRMELEYAQMTLDKQESQTLELPAQTDSEGDMDHDRKPINTK
;
A
#
# COMPACT_ATOMS: atom_id res chain seq x y z
N MET A 1 0.53 0.02 -5.47
CA MET A 1 0.62 -0.13 -6.95
C MET A 1 -0.57 -0.91 -7.46
N LYS A 2 -1.27 -0.46 -8.51
CA LYS A 2 -2.40 -1.15 -9.13
C LYS A 2 -1.93 -1.90 -10.40
N PRO A 3 -1.43 -3.15 -10.29
CA PRO A 3 -0.86 -3.88 -11.41
C PRO A 3 -1.88 -4.17 -12.52
N PHE A 4 -3.15 -4.41 -12.15
CA PHE A 4 -4.23 -4.68 -13.08
C PHE A 4 -4.56 -3.44 -13.94
N GLU A 5 -4.71 -2.27 -13.32
CA GLU A 5 -4.99 -1.02 -14.05
C GLU A 5 -3.90 -0.70 -15.09
N LYS A 6 -2.63 -0.85 -14.72
CA LYS A 6 -1.50 -0.64 -15.63
C LYS A 6 -1.41 -1.66 -16.75
N PHE A 7 -1.82 -2.90 -16.47
CA PHE A 7 -1.93 -3.95 -17.47
C PHE A 7 -3.02 -3.59 -18.48
N VAL A 8 -4.23 -3.26 -18.01
CA VAL A 8 -5.37 -2.86 -18.85
C VAL A 8 -5.02 -1.65 -19.71
N MET A 9 -4.43 -0.59 -19.13
CA MET A 9 -4.02 0.61 -19.88
C MET A 9 -3.00 0.27 -20.99
N ARG A 10 -1.99 -0.56 -20.68
CA ARG A 10 -0.96 -0.93 -21.66
C ARG A 10 -1.55 -1.72 -22.83
N HIS A 11 -2.36 -2.73 -22.54
CA HIS A 11 -2.93 -3.59 -23.58
C HIS A 11 -4.09 -2.92 -24.34
N GLY A 12 -4.86 -2.04 -23.67
CA GLY A 12 -5.90 -1.23 -24.31
C GLY A 12 -5.34 -0.23 -25.32
N ILE A 13 -4.13 0.29 -25.11
CA ILE A 13 -3.46 1.18 -26.08
C ILE A 13 -2.75 0.36 -27.18
N SER A 14 -2.09 -0.75 -26.84
CA SER A 14 -1.24 -1.48 -27.80
C SER A 14 -2.02 -2.36 -28.78
N LEU A 15 -3.20 -2.90 -28.39
CA LEU A 15 -4.01 -3.77 -29.26
C LEU A 15 -4.60 -3.02 -30.48
N PRO A 16 -5.19 -1.82 -30.34
CA PRO A 16 -5.64 -1.04 -31.49
C PRO A 16 -4.49 -0.67 -32.45
N ILE A 17 -3.31 -0.32 -31.91
CA ILE A 17 -2.13 -0.02 -32.72
C ILE A 17 -1.75 -1.23 -33.58
N MET A 18 -1.64 -2.41 -32.97
CA MET A 18 -1.34 -3.65 -33.71
C MET A 18 -2.39 -3.94 -34.79
N THR A 19 -3.67 -3.78 -34.45
CA THR A 19 -4.80 -4.07 -35.34
C THR A 19 -4.84 -3.11 -36.53
N ALA A 20 -4.42 -1.85 -36.37
CA ALA A 20 -4.34 -0.87 -37.44
C ALA A 20 -3.07 -1.05 -38.31
N VAL A 21 -1.94 -1.39 -37.69
CA VAL A 21 -0.65 -1.57 -38.41
C VAL A 21 -0.72 -2.73 -39.41
N PHE A 22 -1.39 -3.83 -39.07
CA PHE A 22 -1.48 -5.00 -39.95
C PHE A 22 -2.12 -4.72 -41.33
N PRO A 23 -3.36 -4.21 -41.43
CA PRO A 23 -4.00 -3.95 -42.73
C PRO A 23 -3.31 -2.83 -43.50
N VAL A 24 -2.78 -1.81 -42.82
CA VAL A 24 -2.02 -0.72 -43.48
C VAL A 24 -0.80 -1.28 -44.21
N LEU A 25 -0.06 -2.20 -43.58
CA LEU A 25 1.11 -2.82 -44.20
C LEU A 25 0.74 -3.88 -45.23
N TYR A 26 -0.30 -4.68 -44.98
CA TYR A 26 -0.74 -5.71 -45.90
C TYR A 26 -1.32 -5.14 -47.19
N LEU A 27 -2.24 -4.17 -47.09
CA LEU A 27 -2.95 -3.60 -48.23
C LEU A 27 -2.22 -2.40 -48.84
N GLY A 28 -1.55 -1.58 -48.03
CA GLY A 28 -0.91 -0.34 -48.49
C GLY A 28 0.52 -0.53 -48.97
N ALA A 29 1.29 -1.40 -48.31
CA ALA A 29 2.70 -1.64 -48.63
C ALA A 29 2.96 -2.99 -49.32
N GLU A 30 1.92 -3.82 -49.48
CA GLU A 30 1.95 -5.10 -50.20
C GLU A 30 3.07 -6.09 -49.78
N ILE A 31 3.59 -5.96 -48.55
CA ILE A 31 4.73 -6.76 -48.06
C ILE A 31 4.38 -8.24 -47.76
N GLY A 32 3.15 -8.65 -48.03
CA GLY A 32 2.65 -10.00 -47.77
C GLY A 32 2.21 -10.26 -46.33
N VAL A 33 1.41 -11.31 -46.13
CA VAL A 33 0.71 -11.62 -44.88
C VAL A 33 1.68 -11.95 -43.73
N ILE A 34 2.76 -12.68 -44.00
CA ILE A 34 3.71 -13.10 -42.97
C ILE A 34 4.54 -11.90 -42.48
N ALA A 35 5.06 -11.08 -43.39
CA ALA A 35 5.87 -9.93 -43.04
C ALA A 35 5.03 -8.86 -42.31
N SER A 36 3.82 -8.56 -42.79
CA SER A 36 2.88 -7.66 -42.10
C SER A 36 2.50 -8.17 -40.70
N GLY A 37 2.26 -9.48 -40.55
CA GLY A 37 2.03 -10.11 -39.25
C GLY A 37 3.20 -9.96 -38.28
N ALA A 38 4.42 -10.18 -38.76
CA ALA A 38 5.63 -10.02 -37.96
C ALA A 38 5.86 -8.56 -37.51
N VAL A 39 5.67 -7.59 -38.41
CA VAL A 39 5.80 -6.16 -38.06
C VAL A 39 4.72 -5.73 -37.08
N ALA A 40 3.46 -6.18 -37.26
CA ALA A 40 2.39 -5.91 -36.32
C ALA A 40 2.70 -6.47 -34.93
N ALA A 41 3.18 -7.72 -34.83
CA ALA A 41 3.62 -8.30 -33.56
C ALA A 41 4.79 -7.53 -32.93
N GLY A 42 5.77 -7.11 -33.75
CA GLY A 42 6.88 -6.26 -33.31
C GLY A 42 6.41 -4.91 -32.74
N SER A 43 5.44 -4.26 -33.40
CA SER A 43 4.85 -3.00 -32.96
C SER A 43 4.14 -3.13 -31.60
N TYR A 44 3.48 -4.26 -31.36
CA TYR A 44 2.84 -4.58 -30.08
C TYR A 44 3.88 -4.78 -28.96
N ILE A 45 4.95 -5.53 -29.23
CA ILE A 45 6.03 -5.74 -28.24
C ILE A 45 6.72 -4.41 -27.90
N ALA A 46 7.01 -3.60 -28.92
CA ALA A 46 7.65 -2.29 -28.75
C ALA A 46 6.77 -1.32 -27.95
N SER A 47 5.48 -1.20 -28.29
CA SER A 47 4.53 -0.33 -27.59
C SER A 47 4.32 -0.75 -26.13
N THR A 48 4.13 -2.05 -25.87
CA THR A 48 3.97 -2.53 -24.49
C THR A 48 5.22 -2.31 -23.64
N SER A 49 6.41 -2.49 -24.22
CA SER A 49 7.70 -2.29 -23.52
C SER A 49 7.96 -0.82 -23.21
N THR A 50 7.71 0.09 -24.16
CA THR A 50 7.86 1.53 -23.96
C THR A 50 6.88 2.05 -22.91
N ILE A 51 5.60 1.71 -23.00
CA ILE A 51 4.59 2.10 -21.98
C ILE A 51 5.00 1.61 -20.59
N LYS A 52 5.47 0.36 -20.46
CA LYS A 52 5.94 -0.19 -19.19
C LYS A 52 7.13 0.59 -18.62
N GLN A 53 8.08 0.99 -19.46
CA GLN A 53 9.25 1.77 -19.05
C GLN A 53 8.85 3.18 -18.60
N PHE A 54 7.91 3.82 -19.31
CA PHE A 54 7.34 5.11 -18.90
C PHE A 54 6.59 5.02 -17.57
N GLN A 55 5.74 4.01 -17.38
CA GLN A 55 5.03 3.77 -16.12
C GLN A 55 6.02 3.62 -14.95
N PHE A 56 7.07 2.81 -15.13
CA PHE A 56 8.08 2.60 -14.10
C PHE A 56 8.84 3.89 -13.75
N SER A 57 9.26 4.65 -14.77
CA SER A 57 9.94 5.92 -14.53
C SER A 57 9.01 6.96 -13.89
N SER A 58 7.74 6.99 -14.27
CA SER A 58 6.74 7.89 -13.69
C SER A 58 6.49 7.56 -12.23
N ASP A 59 6.33 6.28 -11.88
CA ASP A 59 6.17 5.86 -10.48
C ASP A 59 7.37 6.26 -9.62
N SER A 60 8.59 6.02 -10.11
CA SER A 60 9.83 6.39 -9.42
C SER A 60 9.85 7.88 -9.11
N LYS A 61 9.52 8.72 -10.10
CA LYS A 61 9.44 10.18 -9.92
C LYS A 61 8.33 10.58 -8.96
N ARG A 62 7.15 9.96 -9.04
CA ARG A 62 6.00 10.24 -8.15
C ARG A 62 6.32 10.02 -6.69
N PHE A 63 7.11 8.99 -6.40
CA PHE A 63 7.59 8.72 -5.04
C PHE A 63 8.94 9.39 -4.75
N HIS A 64 9.43 10.30 -5.59
CA HIS A 64 10.71 10.99 -5.41
C HIS A 64 11.87 10.02 -5.14
N MET A 65 11.93 8.89 -5.86
CA MET A 65 12.96 7.86 -5.71
C MET A 65 13.78 7.74 -6.99
N THR A 66 15.02 7.28 -6.87
CA THR A 66 15.79 6.87 -8.06
C THR A 66 15.21 5.58 -8.65
N ARG A 67 15.43 5.38 -9.96
CA ARG A 67 14.95 4.17 -10.65
C ARG A 67 15.53 2.89 -10.04
N SER A 68 16.78 2.96 -9.54
CA SER A 68 17.46 1.83 -8.92
C SER A 68 16.80 1.46 -7.59
N GLU A 69 16.60 2.43 -6.70
CA GLU A 69 15.94 2.22 -5.40
C GLU A 69 14.53 1.68 -5.58
N TYR A 70 13.74 2.28 -6.47
CA TYR A 70 12.38 1.81 -6.74
C TYR A 70 12.35 0.38 -7.29
N LYS A 71 13.31 0.02 -8.16
CA LYS A 71 13.47 -1.36 -8.65
C LYS A 71 13.79 -2.31 -7.50
N HIS A 72 14.75 -1.93 -6.66
CA HIS A 72 15.21 -2.71 -5.52
C HIS A 72 14.07 -3.03 -4.55
N ILE A 73 13.33 -2.01 -4.12
CA ILE A 73 12.18 -2.17 -3.22
C ILE A 73 11.11 -3.07 -3.84
N ARG A 74 10.86 -2.93 -5.15
CA ARG A 74 9.90 -3.79 -5.85
C ARG A 74 10.35 -5.26 -5.86
N THR A 75 11.65 -5.52 -5.96
CA THR A 75 12.22 -6.86 -5.82
C THR A 75 12.04 -7.38 -4.41
N GLN A 76 12.40 -6.59 -3.39
CA GLN A 76 12.24 -6.96 -1.97
C GLN A 76 10.76 -7.26 -1.60
N ILE A 77 9.81 -6.46 -2.10
CA ILE A 77 8.37 -6.74 -1.96
C ILE A 77 8.00 -8.09 -2.59
N LYS A 78 8.54 -8.42 -3.77
CA LYS A 78 8.25 -9.68 -4.46
C LYS A 78 8.80 -10.87 -3.68
N GLU A 79 10.02 -10.77 -3.18
CA GLU A 79 10.67 -11.79 -2.34
C GLU A 79 9.92 -11.99 -1.04
N ALA A 80 9.57 -10.91 -0.32
CA ALA A 80 8.80 -10.99 0.90
C ALA A 80 7.43 -11.66 0.69
N LYS A 81 6.74 -11.41 -0.43
CA LYS A 81 5.50 -12.12 -0.76
C LYS A 81 5.70 -13.62 -0.94
N ALA A 82 6.81 -14.02 -1.56
CA ALA A 82 7.14 -15.44 -1.71
C ALA A 82 7.39 -16.09 -0.35
N LYS A 83 8.18 -15.43 0.51
CA LYS A 83 8.47 -15.88 1.89
C LYS A 83 7.20 -15.99 2.74
N VAL A 84 6.31 -14.99 2.70
CA VAL A 84 5.01 -15.04 3.39
C VAL A 84 4.12 -16.17 2.86
N LYS A 85 4.14 -16.44 1.55
CA LYS A 85 3.41 -17.58 0.96
C LYS A 85 3.98 -18.92 1.43
N GLN A 86 5.30 -19.04 1.54
CA GLN A 86 5.96 -20.23 2.10
C GLN A 86 5.63 -20.42 3.58
N LEU A 87 5.66 -19.34 4.36
CA LEU A 87 5.25 -19.33 5.77
C LEU A 87 3.81 -19.86 5.92
N GLN A 88 2.90 -19.39 5.06
CA GLN A 88 1.52 -19.91 4.96
C GLN A 88 1.48 -21.39 4.52
N GLY A 89 2.37 -21.85 3.65
CA GLY A 89 2.42 -23.26 3.24
C GLY A 89 2.67 -24.24 4.41
N ASN A 90 3.35 -23.80 5.47
CA ASN A 90 3.66 -24.64 6.62
C ASN A 90 2.46 -24.93 7.54
N TYR A 91 1.28 -24.34 7.29
CA TYR A 91 0.06 -24.52 8.11
C TYR A 91 -0.37 -25.99 8.28
N TYR A 92 -0.27 -26.81 7.25
CA TYR A 92 -0.91 -28.15 7.23
C TYR A 92 -0.05 -29.25 7.82
N ARG A 93 1.19 -28.95 8.20
CA ARG A 93 2.19 -29.95 8.57
C ARG A 93 2.23 -30.25 10.07
N VAL A 94 1.52 -29.47 10.90
CA VAL A 94 1.56 -29.60 12.36
C VAL A 94 0.14 -29.57 12.96
N ARG A 95 -0.18 -30.52 13.86
CA ARG A 95 -1.48 -30.60 14.57
C ARG A 95 -1.63 -29.64 15.76
N SER A 96 -0.76 -28.65 15.91
CA SER A 96 -0.75 -27.74 17.07
C SER A 96 -1.51 -26.44 16.79
N ILE A 97 -2.60 -26.21 17.53
CA ILE A 97 -3.45 -25.00 17.40
C ILE A 97 -2.66 -23.74 17.79
N ALA A 98 -1.83 -23.81 18.84
CA ALA A 98 -1.04 -22.67 19.29
C ALA A 98 -0.02 -22.24 18.22
N TYR A 99 0.71 -23.20 17.66
CA TYR A 99 1.65 -22.97 16.57
C TYR A 99 0.95 -22.41 15.33
N TYR A 100 -0.20 -22.98 14.98
CA TYR A 100 -1.02 -22.49 13.88
C TYR A 100 -1.45 -21.02 14.06
N LYS A 101 -1.87 -20.62 15.27
CA LYS A 101 -2.17 -19.22 15.58
C LYS A 101 -0.95 -18.32 15.35
N GLN A 102 0.24 -18.75 15.76
CA GLN A 102 1.47 -17.98 15.59
C GLN A 102 1.80 -17.75 14.12
N ILE A 103 1.78 -18.80 13.28
CA ILE A 103 2.04 -18.64 11.84
C ILE A 103 1.00 -17.72 11.21
N ARG A 104 -0.29 -17.93 11.53
CA ARG A 104 -1.37 -17.10 10.99
C ARG A 104 -1.14 -15.62 11.30
N GLU A 105 -0.72 -15.30 12.52
CA GLU A 105 -0.44 -13.91 12.88
C GLU A 105 0.78 -13.34 12.16
N MET A 106 1.88 -14.09 12.04
CA MET A 106 3.03 -13.65 11.24
C MET A 106 2.65 -13.42 9.77
N VAL A 107 1.82 -14.29 9.18
CA VAL A 107 1.33 -14.10 7.80
C VAL A 107 0.46 -12.86 7.69
N ARG A 108 -0.47 -12.63 8.64
CA ARG A 108 -1.31 -11.43 8.66
C ARG A 108 -0.46 -10.16 8.76
N LEU A 109 0.51 -10.12 9.68
CA LEU A 109 1.42 -8.98 9.87
C LEU A 109 2.29 -8.75 8.62
N GLY A 110 2.90 -9.81 8.09
CA GLY A 110 3.72 -9.73 6.89
C GLY A 110 2.93 -9.22 5.67
N GLN A 111 1.70 -9.70 5.46
CA GLN A 111 0.82 -9.20 4.41
C GLN A 111 0.51 -7.71 4.57
N LYS A 112 0.24 -7.25 5.80
CA LYS A 112 -0.02 -5.82 6.07
C LYS A 112 1.20 -4.95 5.80
N ILE A 113 2.38 -5.31 6.31
CA ILE A 113 3.63 -4.57 6.08
C ILE A 113 3.89 -4.45 4.57
N ILE A 114 3.82 -5.58 3.85
CA ILE A 114 3.99 -5.63 2.40
C ILE A 114 2.97 -4.74 1.69
N ALA A 115 1.70 -4.76 2.10
CA ALA A 115 0.65 -3.97 1.49
C ALA A 115 0.90 -2.46 1.66
N HIS A 116 1.26 -2.01 2.85
CA HIS A 116 1.55 -0.59 3.12
C HIS A 116 2.78 -0.11 2.34
N VAL A 117 3.84 -0.92 2.28
CA VAL A 117 5.05 -0.58 1.49
C VAL A 117 4.75 -0.63 -0.02
N GLN A 118 3.88 -1.53 -0.48
CA GLN A 118 3.44 -1.54 -1.89
C GLN A 118 2.57 -0.32 -2.24
N GLN A 119 1.84 0.25 -1.28
CA GLN A 119 1.08 1.49 -1.47
C GLN A 119 2.01 2.70 -1.51
N ASN A 120 2.93 2.80 -0.54
CA ASN A 120 3.96 3.84 -0.48
C ASN A 120 5.35 3.21 -0.30
N PRO A 121 6.12 3.05 -1.39
CA PRO A 121 7.45 2.42 -1.37
C PRO A 121 8.46 3.10 -0.45
N ARG A 122 8.30 4.38 -0.12
CA ARG A 122 9.18 5.07 0.84
C ARG A 122 9.11 4.46 2.24
N LYS A 123 7.98 3.84 2.61
CA LYS A 123 7.84 3.16 3.89
C LYS A 123 8.71 1.91 4.01
N PHE A 124 9.32 1.45 2.92
CA PHE A 124 10.30 0.37 2.95
C PHE A 124 11.39 0.63 3.99
N TYR A 125 11.93 1.86 4.04
CA TYR A 125 13.02 2.21 4.95
C TYR A 125 12.60 2.17 6.43
N LEU A 126 11.31 2.30 6.74
CA LEU A 126 10.78 2.20 8.11
C LEU A 126 10.72 0.75 8.61
N ALA A 127 10.63 -0.21 7.69
CA ALA A 127 10.59 -1.64 7.96
C ALA A 127 11.68 -2.41 7.21
N GLU A 128 12.82 -1.76 6.96
CA GLU A 128 13.95 -2.40 6.27
C GLU A 128 14.40 -3.71 6.94
N PRO A 129 14.51 -3.77 8.29
CA PRO A 129 14.83 -5.03 8.99
C PRO A 129 13.83 -6.16 8.75
N PHE A 130 12.56 -5.84 8.52
CA PHE A 130 11.54 -6.85 8.19
C PHE A 130 11.86 -7.56 6.88
N PHE A 131 12.26 -6.81 5.84
CA PHE A 131 12.52 -7.37 4.51
C PHE A 131 13.82 -8.18 4.45
N TYR A 132 14.83 -7.79 5.22
CA TYR A 132 16.16 -8.43 5.17
C TYR A 132 16.44 -9.46 6.27
N SER A 133 15.70 -9.44 7.38
CA SER A 133 16.03 -10.31 8.51
C SER A 133 14.80 -10.90 9.20
N HIS A 134 13.87 -10.09 9.69
CA HIS A 134 12.85 -10.62 10.60
C HIS A 134 11.93 -11.64 9.91
N LEU A 135 11.56 -11.40 8.65
CA LEU A 135 10.75 -12.35 7.89
C LEU A 135 11.52 -13.65 7.58
N ASP A 136 12.82 -13.55 7.33
CA ASP A 136 13.68 -14.71 7.05
C ASP A 136 13.84 -15.59 8.29
N THR A 137 14.16 -14.97 9.43
CA THR A 137 14.23 -15.68 10.71
C THR A 137 12.92 -16.38 11.05
N ALA A 138 11.79 -15.69 10.86
CA ALA A 138 10.47 -16.27 11.11
C ALA A 138 10.19 -17.48 10.20
N LEU A 139 10.54 -17.38 8.91
CA LEU A 139 10.40 -18.47 7.94
C LEU A 139 11.29 -19.65 8.32
N GLU A 140 12.58 -19.42 8.58
CA GLU A 140 13.56 -20.45 8.90
C GLU A 140 13.16 -21.23 10.16
N LEU A 141 12.77 -20.53 11.23
CA LEU A 141 12.29 -21.17 12.46
C LEU A 141 11.02 -21.99 12.22
N THR A 142 10.12 -21.49 11.37
CA THR A 142 8.88 -22.21 11.02
C THR A 142 9.20 -23.50 10.24
N GLU A 143 10.11 -23.44 9.27
CA GLU A 143 10.50 -24.60 8.47
C GLU A 143 11.23 -25.64 9.32
N LYS A 144 12.21 -25.23 10.14
CA LYS A 144 12.93 -26.11 11.06
C LYS A 144 11.99 -26.77 12.07
N TYR A 145 11.09 -25.99 12.68
CA TYR A 145 10.08 -26.52 13.60
C TYR A 145 9.22 -27.59 12.93
N THR A 146 8.73 -27.29 11.72
CA THR A 146 7.85 -28.18 10.96
C THR A 146 8.55 -29.49 10.59
N LEU A 147 9.82 -29.42 10.19
CA LEU A 147 10.64 -30.59 9.89
C LEU A 147 10.84 -31.48 11.13
N LEU A 148 11.16 -30.87 12.27
CA LEU A 148 11.51 -31.58 13.50
C LEU A 148 10.30 -32.14 14.24
N VAL A 149 9.17 -31.42 14.25
CA VAL A 149 7.95 -31.88 14.93
C VAL A 149 7.32 -33.09 14.24
N GLY A 150 7.59 -33.28 12.95
CA GLY A 150 7.15 -34.44 12.17
C GLY A 150 7.93 -35.73 12.45
N GLN A 151 9.06 -35.66 13.16
CA GLN A 151 9.89 -36.83 13.41
C GLN A 151 9.27 -37.80 14.44
N PRO A 152 9.39 -39.13 14.24
CA PRO A 152 8.81 -40.13 15.13
C PRO A 152 9.55 -40.25 16.47
N VAL A 153 10.87 -40.06 16.48
CA VAL A 153 11.70 -40.12 17.69
C VAL A 153 11.96 -38.71 18.18
N LYS A 154 11.56 -38.43 19.42
CA LYS A 154 11.76 -37.14 20.10
C LYS A 154 12.36 -37.37 21.46
N ASP A 155 13.68 -37.22 21.54
CA ASP A 155 14.40 -37.18 22.81
C ASP A 155 14.07 -35.89 23.60
N LYS A 156 14.65 -35.77 24.79
CA LYS A 156 14.42 -34.62 25.67
C LYS A 156 14.94 -33.32 25.04
N GLU A 157 16.09 -33.36 24.40
CA GLU A 157 16.73 -32.20 23.79
C GLU A 157 15.89 -31.64 22.63
N LEU A 158 15.37 -32.50 21.76
CA LEU A 158 14.50 -32.12 20.66
C LEU A 158 13.19 -31.50 21.17
N LYS A 159 12.62 -32.01 22.27
CA LYS A 159 11.42 -31.41 22.86
C LYS A 159 11.68 -30.00 23.41
N ILE A 160 12.83 -29.78 24.03
CA ILE A 160 13.26 -28.45 24.51
C ILE A 160 13.46 -27.51 23.32
N ALA A 161 14.21 -27.93 22.30
CA ALA A 161 14.42 -27.12 21.10
C ALA A 161 13.10 -26.74 20.40
N LEU A 162 12.13 -27.66 20.32
CA LEU A 162 10.80 -27.38 19.78
C LEU A 162 10.01 -26.39 20.65
N GLN A 163 10.15 -26.46 21.98
CA GLN A 163 9.54 -25.50 22.91
C GLN A 163 10.14 -24.10 22.71
N ASP A 164 11.48 -24.00 22.77
CA ASP A 164 12.23 -22.74 22.62
C ASP A 164 11.95 -22.07 21.27
N THR A 165 11.86 -22.89 20.21
CA THR A 165 11.48 -22.41 18.87
C THR A 165 10.07 -21.80 18.90
N ARG A 166 9.10 -22.44 19.58
CA ARG A 166 7.74 -21.92 19.68
C ARG A 166 7.69 -20.59 20.44
N GLU A 167 8.46 -20.47 21.52
CA GLU A 167 8.56 -19.23 22.29
C GLU A 167 9.20 -18.11 21.46
N THR A 168 10.28 -18.45 20.75
CA THR A 168 10.97 -17.51 19.84
C THR A 168 10.05 -17.05 18.71
N LEU A 169 9.23 -17.93 18.11
CA LEU A 169 8.21 -17.54 17.13
C LEU A 169 7.17 -16.58 17.74
N GLY A 170 6.84 -16.71 19.03
CA GLY A 170 6.02 -15.75 19.75
C GLY A 170 6.68 -14.37 19.84
N SER A 171 7.96 -14.34 20.18
CA SER A 171 8.76 -13.10 20.19
C SER A 171 8.85 -12.45 18.80
N MET A 172 8.98 -13.26 17.74
CA MET A 172 9.01 -12.77 16.35
C MET A 172 7.72 -12.07 15.93
N ILE A 173 6.56 -12.50 16.42
CA ILE A 173 5.30 -11.78 16.22
C ILE A 173 5.41 -10.36 16.79
N GLY A 174 5.91 -10.21 18.02
CA GLY A 174 6.10 -8.90 18.64
C GLY A 174 7.09 -8.00 17.89
N VAL A 175 8.13 -8.58 17.27
CA VAL A 175 9.05 -7.84 16.40
C VAL A 175 8.33 -7.36 15.13
N MET A 176 7.58 -8.23 14.46
CA MET A 176 6.82 -7.88 13.25
C MET A 176 5.70 -6.87 13.54
N GLU A 177 5.09 -6.91 14.72
CA GLU A 177 4.13 -5.89 15.17
C GLU A 177 4.79 -4.51 15.30
N LYS A 178 6.02 -4.45 15.85
CA LYS A 178 6.79 -3.21 15.92
C LYS A 178 7.13 -2.68 14.53
N ASP A 179 7.50 -3.56 13.59
CA ASP A 179 7.75 -3.16 12.21
C ASP A 179 6.49 -2.58 11.55
N LEU A 180 5.34 -3.22 11.74
CA LEU A 180 4.07 -2.70 11.23
C LEU A 180 3.72 -1.33 11.87
N LYS A 181 3.91 -1.18 13.17
CA LYS A 181 3.71 0.11 13.87
C LYS A 181 4.60 1.21 13.30
N LYS A 182 5.88 0.92 13.03
CA LYS A 182 6.80 1.87 12.38
C LYS A 182 6.33 2.26 10.98
N VAL A 183 5.83 1.31 10.20
CA VAL A 183 5.32 1.61 8.85
C VAL A 183 4.08 2.51 8.88
N LEU A 184 3.26 2.38 9.92
CA LEU A 184 2.04 3.17 10.11
C LEU A 184 2.27 4.51 10.82
N SER A 185 3.42 4.73 11.46
CA SER A 185 3.65 5.92 12.30
C SER A 185 3.46 7.22 11.54
N THR A 186 3.96 7.28 10.30
CA THR A 186 3.81 8.45 9.42
C THR A 186 2.34 8.79 9.11
N ASP A 187 1.48 7.78 8.91
CA ASP A 187 0.06 8.02 8.64
C ASP A 187 -0.67 8.46 9.90
N VAL A 188 -0.29 7.91 11.06
CA VAL A 188 -0.85 8.26 12.36
C VAL A 188 -0.51 9.71 12.71
N GLU A 189 0.73 10.13 12.49
CA GLU A 189 1.15 11.51 12.76
C GLU A 189 0.41 12.51 11.86
N GLN A 190 0.29 12.19 10.57
CA GLN A 190 -0.51 13.00 9.65
C GLN A 190 -1.97 13.13 10.12
N LEU A 191 -2.59 12.01 10.51
CA LEU A 191 -3.96 12.00 11.02
C LEU A 191 -4.12 12.88 12.27
N ARG A 192 -3.13 12.88 13.17
CA ARG A 192 -3.18 13.73 14.39
C ARG A 192 -3.16 15.21 14.05
N MET A 193 -2.29 15.64 13.13
CA MET A 193 -2.25 17.03 12.68
C MET A 193 -3.55 17.43 11.98
N GLU A 194 -4.11 16.56 11.14
CA GLU A 194 -5.40 16.81 10.48
C GLU A 194 -6.55 16.96 11.48
N LEU A 195 -6.56 16.14 12.54
CA LEU A 195 -7.54 16.24 13.63
C LEU A 195 -7.39 17.54 14.44
N GLU A 196 -6.16 17.93 14.79
CA GLU A 196 -5.88 19.18 15.50
C GLU A 196 -6.31 20.40 14.68
N TYR A 197 -6.01 20.42 13.38
CA TYR A 197 -6.45 21.48 12.47
C TYR A 197 -7.99 21.54 12.36
N ALA A 198 -8.65 20.39 12.27
CA ALA A 198 -10.11 20.33 12.22
C ALA A 198 -10.74 20.88 13.51
N GLN A 199 -10.20 20.53 14.68
CA GLN A 199 -10.64 21.05 15.97
C GLN A 199 -10.48 22.58 16.05
N MET A 200 -9.30 23.10 15.71
CA MET A 200 -9.07 24.55 15.67
C MET A 200 -10.05 25.29 14.75
N THR A 201 -10.43 24.68 13.63
CA THR A 201 -11.39 25.28 12.70
C THR A 201 -12.80 25.31 13.28
N LEU A 202 -13.23 24.24 13.96
CA LEU A 202 -14.52 24.18 14.63
C LEU A 202 -14.59 25.19 15.79
N ASP A 203 -13.57 25.25 16.64
CA ASP A 203 -13.50 26.19 17.76
C ASP A 203 -13.57 27.65 17.28
N LYS A 204 -12.92 27.95 16.15
CA LYS A 204 -12.97 29.27 15.52
C LYS A 204 -14.35 29.61 14.96
N GLN A 205 -15.09 28.64 14.41
CA GLN A 205 -16.46 28.86 13.95
C GLN A 205 -17.44 29.04 15.11
N GLU A 206 -17.27 28.30 16.20
CA GLU A 206 -18.10 28.43 17.41
C GLU A 206 -17.87 29.79 18.08
N SER A 207 -16.61 30.22 18.20
CA SER A 207 -16.24 31.53 18.74
C SER A 207 -16.79 32.69 17.89
N GLN A 208 -16.79 32.58 16.56
CA GLN A 208 -17.37 33.59 15.65
C GLN A 208 -18.91 33.65 15.71
N THR A 209 -19.57 32.56 16.11
CA THR A 209 -21.03 32.52 16.27
C THR A 209 -21.49 33.15 17.60
N LEU A 210 -20.62 33.14 18.62
CA LEU A 210 -20.86 33.70 19.95
C LEU A 210 -20.64 35.23 20.03
N GLU A 211 -19.99 35.83 19.03
CA GLU A 211 -19.69 37.29 18.98
C GLU A 211 -20.73 38.13 18.20
N LEU A 212 -21.84 37.55 17.71
CA LEU A 212 -22.95 38.36 17.18
C LEU A 212 -23.71 39.05 18.34
N PRO A 213 -23.76 40.39 18.42
CA PRO A 213 -24.50 41.07 19.49
C PRO A 213 -25.99 40.83 19.30
N ALA A 214 -26.67 40.42 20.38
CA ALA A 214 -28.11 40.41 20.47
C ALA A 214 -28.64 41.81 20.15
N GLN A 215 -29.39 41.94 19.05
CA GLN A 215 -30.17 43.13 18.76
C GLN A 215 -31.22 43.25 19.87
N THR A 216 -31.03 44.23 20.76
CA THR A 216 -32.04 44.61 21.75
C THR A 216 -33.12 45.40 21.04
N ASP A 217 -34.18 44.69 20.68
CA ASP A 217 -35.44 45.26 20.23
C ASP A 217 -36.27 45.67 21.47
N SER A 218 -36.25 46.95 21.84
CA SER A 218 -37.24 47.67 22.67
C SER A 218 -36.78 49.13 22.71
N GLU A 219 -37.58 50.17 22.53
CA GLU A 219 -38.99 50.36 22.89
C GLU A 219 -39.49 51.58 22.10
N GLY A 220 -40.70 51.51 21.58
CA GLY A 220 -41.31 52.64 20.89
C GLY A 220 -41.68 53.75 21.87
N ASP A 221 -41.45 55.00 21.48
CA ASP A 221 -42.28 56.10 21.95
C ASP A 221 -42.50 57.08 20.79
N MET A 222 -43.74 57.11 20.32
CA MET A 222 -44.21 58.13 19.39
C MET A 222 -44.71 59.27 20.24
N ASP A 223 -44.14 60.47 20.09
CA ASP A 223 -44.87 61.68 20.44
C ASP A 223 -44.94 62.67 19.28
N HIS A 224 -46.17 63.14 19.10
CA HIS A 224 -46.66 64.01 18.06
C HIS A 224 -46.37 65.44 18.50
N ASP A 225 -45.73 66.28 17.68
CA ASP A 225 -46.17 67.68 17.68
C ASP A 225 -45.87 68.51 16.44
N ARG A 226 -46.69 69.56 16.33
CA ARG A 226 -47.18 70.28 15.15
C ARG A 226 -46.16 71.18 14.40
N LYS A 227 -46.42 71.28 13.08
CA LYS A 227 -46.25 72.40 12.11
C LYS A 227 -46.19 73.83 12.72
N PRO A 228 -45.69 74.90 12.03
CA PRO A 228 -45.80 75.10 10.57
C PRO A 228 -44.64 75.81 9.83
N ILE A 229 -44.81 75.72 8.51
CA ILE A 229 -44.18 76.43 7.39
C ILE A 229 -44.04 77.93 7.64
N ASN A 230 -42.86 78.51 7.34
CA ASN A 230 -42.76 79.90 6.90
C ASN A 230 -41.65 80.12 5.86
N THR A 231 -42.11 80.58 4.71
CA THR A 231 -41.52 81.41 3.64
C THR A 231 -40.28 82.26 3.98
N LYS A 232 -39.25 82.16 3.14
CA LYS A 232 -38.82 83.25 2.25
C LYS A 232 -37.95 82.71 1.12
#